data_AF-A0A4S4K669-F1
#
_entry.id   AF-A0A4S4K669-F1
#
_cell.length_a   1.000
_cell.length_b   1.000
_cell.length_c   1.000
_cell.angle_alpha   90.00
_cell.angle_beta   90.00
_cell.angle_gamma   90.00
#
_symmetry.space_group_name_H-M   'P 1'
#
loop_
_entity.id
_entity.type
_entity.pdbx_description
1 polymer ?
#
loop_
_entity_poly.entity_id
_entity_poly.type
_entity_poly.pdbx_seq_one_letter_code
_entity_poly.pdbx_strand_id
1 'polypeptide(L)'
;MEAVRWAHGNPPSKKARPQASDYDQTIETLINLAVRRFFVKIYKIYGFPDTATATSWAQQAWTSTCKTANKRFSEVDSERIVRAIVTRASSARTHLRDKIRKMVCDIYRFNMDASKKSTKDTNIKLYNYLREGKPMRFCYKNWDDGGSAALPTGLNEPAIIFRGLQAELFKNHADIGIEFHAEFNPLPLPTIALMLTILEYGIESWRDGVYNADHAFTEKLYHSRYTEHLKQVNEWAALNEEVCIKIRSSMFKRILRLGNIQLNTGNIVGVALSNEARDRARAEMATRTGETDSENEG
;
A
#
# COMPACT_ATOMS: atom_id res chain seq x y z
N MET A 1 1.28 -25.59 -24.47
CA MET A 1 0.50 -24.50 -23.86
C MET A 1 -0.78 -25.11 -23.32
N GLU A 2 -1.19 -24.74 -22.11
CA GLU A 2 -2.45 -25.21 -21.51
C GLU A 2 -3.60 -24.34 -22.01
N ALA A 3 -4.73 -24.97 -22.31
CA ALA A 3 -5.97 -24.27 -22.64
C ALA A 3 -6.64 -23.75 -21.36
N VAL A 4 -7.25 -22.57 -21.44
CA VAL A 4 -8.09 -22.04 -20.38
C VAL A 4 -9.36 -22.88 -20.23
N ARG A 5 -9.72 -23.17 -18.98
CA ARG A 5 -10.91 -23.91 -18.59
C ARG A 5 -11.93 -22.97 -17.94
N TRP A 6 -13.17 -23.08 -18.37
CA TRP A 6 -14.28 -22.23 -17.91
C TRP A 6 -15.13 -22.93 -16.86
N ALA A 7 -15.65 -22.18 -15.89
CA ALA A 7 -16.45 -22.74 -14.79
C ALA A 7 -17.68 -23.52 -15.27
N HIS A 8 -18.31 -23.06 -16.37
CA HIS A 8 -19.52 -23.64 -16.95
C HIS A 8 -19.29 -24.24 -18.34
N GLY A 9 -18.05 -24.64 -18.64
CA GLY A 9 -17.66 -25.24 -19.92
C GLY A 9 -17.60 -24.28 -21.12
N ASN A 10 -18.18 -23.09 -21.01
CA ASN A 10 -18.19 -22.08 -22.08
C ASN A 10 -17.64 -20.72 -21.60
N PRO A 11 -16.97 -19.95 -22.49
CA PRO A 11 -16.53 -18.60 -22.18
C PRO A 11 -17.72 -17.66 -21.94
N PRO A 12 -17.62 -16.70 -21.01
CA PRO A 12 -18.62 -15.66 -20.84
C PRO A 12 -18.76 -14.78 -22.09
N SER A 13 -19.88 -14.09 -22.21
CA SER A 13 -20.09 -13.08 -23.27
C SER A 13 -18.93 -12.07 -23.31
N LYS A 14 -18.52 -11.66 -24.53
CA LYS A 14 -17.45 -10.65 -24.71
C LYS A 14 -17.75 -9.31 -24.01
N LYS A 15 -19.03 -8.99 -23.81
CA LYS A 15 -19.49 -7.77 -23.11
C LYS A 15 -19.48 -7.91 -21.59
N ALA A 16 -19.38 -9.13 -21.06
CA ALA A 16 -19.38 -9.36 -19.61
C ALA A 16 -18.08 -8.83 -18.99
N ARG A 17 -18.21 -8.27 -17.78
CA ARG A 17 -17.04 -7.86 -16.99
C ARG A 17 -16.21 -9.10 -16.65
N PRO A 18 -14.89 -9.09 -16.88
CA PRO A 18 -14.05 -10.21 -16.50
C PRO A 18 -14.00 -10.46 -15.00
N GLN A 19 -14.22 -11.71 -14.60
CA GLN A 19 -14.18 -12.17 -13.23
C GLN A 19 -13.34 -13.45 -13.12
N ALA A 20 -12.78 -13.69 -11.94
CA ALA A 20 -12.02 -14.92 -11.69
C ALA A 20 -12.95 -16.16 -11.64
N SER A 21 -14.19 -15.98 -11.18
CA SER A 21 -15.24 -17.02 -11.15
C SER A 21 -15.75 -17.45 -12.53
N ASP A 22 -15.31 -16.77 -13.60
CA ASP A 22 -15.58 -17.22 -14.97
C ASP A 22 -14.81 -18.52 -15.30
N TYR A 23 -13.73 -18.78 -14.57
CA TYR A 23 -12.78 -19.85 -14.83
C TYR A 23 -12.95 -21.02 -13.86
N ASP A 24 -12.37 -22.18 -14.18
CA ASP A 24 -12.33 -23.29 -13.24
C ASP A 24 -11.58 -22.93 -11.94
N GLN A 25 -11.75 -23.75 -10.90
CA GLN A 25 -11.15 -23.50 -9.58
C GLN A 25 -9.63 -23.34 -9.62
N THR A 26 -8.95 -24.04 -10.55
CA THR A 26 -7.50 -24.00 -10.67
C THR A 26 -7.07 -22.62 -11.16
N ILE A 27 -7.66 -22.15 -12.26
CA ILE A 27 -7.34 -20.86 -12.85
C ILE A 27 -7.82 -19.73 -11.93
N GLU A 28 -9.00 -19.84 -11.32
CA GLU A 28 -9.49 -18.87 -10.34
C GLU A 28 -8.48 -18.66 -9.21
N THR A 29 -7.93 -19.75 -8.68
CA THR A 29 -6.90 -19.69 -7.62
C THR A 29 -5.64 -18.95 -8.09
N LEU A 30 -5.18 -19.22 -9.31
CA LEU A 30 -4.03 -18.50 -9.89
C LEU A 30 -4.34 -17.00 -10.10
N ILE A 31 -5.56 -16.66 -10.54
CA ILE A 31 -5.97 -15.26 -10.71
C ILE A 31 -5.98 -14.54 -9.37
N ASN A 32 -6.53 -15.18 -8.32
CA ASN A 32 -6.57 -14.59 -6.98
C ASN A 32 -5.15 -14.40 -6.41
N LEU A 33 -4.23 -15.33 -6.65
CA LEU A 33 -2.83 -15.18 -6.27
C LEU A 33 -2.12 -14.05 -7.06
N ALA A 34 -2.39 -13.94 -8.37
CA ALA A 34 -1.88 -12.83 -9.19
C ALA A 34 -2.41 -11.47 -8.71
N VAL A 35 -3.67 -11.40 -8.28
CA VAL A 35 -4.25 -10.18 -7.69
C VAL A 35 -3.52 -9.76 -6.42
N ARG A 36 -3.13 -10.70 -5.56
CA ARG A 36 -2.33 -10.38 -4.36
C ARG A 36 -0.98 -9.78 -4.73
N ARG A 37 -0.27 -10.35 -5.71
CA ARG A 37 0.99 -9.79 -6.25
C ARG A 37 0.80 -8.41 -6.87
N PHE A 38 -0.31 -8.21 -7.57
CA PHE A 38 -0.68 -6.91 -8.14
C PHE A 38 -0.96 -5.87 -7.05
N PHE A 39 -1.65 -6.25 -5.97
CA PHE A 39 -1.89 -5.35 -4.83
C PHE A 39 -0.60 -4.94 -4.13
N VAL A 40 0.38 -5.83 -4.02
CA VAL A 40 1.72 -5.46 -3.51
C VAL A 40 2.33 -4.33 -4.33
N LYS A 41 2.18 -4.32 -5.68
CA LYS A 41 2.65 -3.23 -6.53
C LYS A 41 1.92 -1.91 -6.23
N ILE A 42 0.60 -1.96 -5.99
CA ILE A 42 -0.19 -0.78 -5.58
C ILE A 42 0.30 -0.21 -4.25
N TYR A 43 0.55 -1.07 -3.26
CA TYR A 43 0.99 -0.61 -1.95
C TYR A 43 2.45 -0.15 -1.95
N LYS A 44 3.32 -0.85 -2.67
CA LYS A 44 4.77 -0.63 -2.64
C LYS A 44 5.26 0.43 -3.60
N ILE A 45 4.70 0.49 -4.82
CA ILE A 45 5.24 1.31 -5.92
C ILE A 45 4.43 2.59 -6.09
N TYR A 46 3.11 2.49 -6.34
CA TYR A 46 2.26 3.66 -6.51
C TYR A 46 0.79 3.30 -6.32
N GLY A 47 0.08 4.05 -5.47
CA GLY A 47 -1.28 3.72 -5.02
C GLY A 47 -2.37 3.96 -6.06
N PHE A 48 -2.12 4.81 -7.07
CA PHE A 48 -3.09 5.20 -8.08
C PHE A 48 -2.52 5.07 -9.50
N PRO A 49 -2.11 3.85 -9.93
CA PRO A 49 -1.51 3.67 -11.26
C PRO A 49 -2.51 4.03 -12.35
N ASP A 50 -2.04 4.64 -13.44
CA ASP A 50 -2.85 4.80 -14.65
C ASP A 50 -3.17 3.43 -15.30
N THR A 51 -4.06 3.45 -16.29
CA THR A 51 -4.54 2.23 -16.96
C THR A 51 -3.39 1.42 -17.58
N ALA A 52 -2.41 2.07 -18.19
CA ALA A 52 -1.29 1.40 -18.85
C ALA A 52 -0.38 0.72 -17.82
N THR A 53 -0.03 1.43 -16.75
CA THR A 53 0.78 0.95 -15.64
C THR A 53 0.09 -0.20 -14.91
N ALA A 54 -1.20 -0.05 -14.61
CA ALA A 54 -1.99 -1.10 -13.96
C ALA A 54 -2.04 -2.38 -14.81
N THR A 55 -2.19 -2.24 -16.13
CA THR A 55 -2.20 -3.36 -17.08
C THR A 55 -0.82 -4.05 -17.11
N SER A 56 0.26 -3.29 -17.18
CA SER A 56 1.63 -3.82 -17.14
C SER A 56 1.90 -4.59 -15.84
N TRP A 57 1.51 -4.04 -14.68
CA TRP A 57 1.68 -4.73 -13.40
C TRP A 57 0.82 -5.99 -13.28
N ALA A 58 -0.41 -5.98 -13.80
CA ALA A 58 -1.27 -7.15 -13.84
C ALA A 58 -0.68 -8.25 -14.74
N GLN A 59 -0.11 -7.90 -15.89
CA GLN A 59 0.60 -8.83 -16.78
C GLN A 59 1.81 -9.46 -16.07
N GLN A 60 2.63 -8.66 -15.40
CA GLN A 60 3.77 -9.14 -14.63
C GLN A 60 3.34 -10.08 -13.49
N ALA A 61 2.29 -9.71 -12.76
CA ALA A 61 1.74 -10.51 -11.67
C ALA A 61 1.19 -11.85 -12.17
N TRP A 62 0.47 -11.86 -13.28
CA TRP A 62 -0.05 -13.08 -13.92
C TRP A 62 1.09 -13.98 -14.40
N THR A 63 2.06 -13.42 -15.12
CA THR A 63 3.21 -14.15 -15.67
C THR A 63 4.04 -14.80 -14.56
N SER A 64 4.34 -14.06 -13.49
CA SER A 64 5.07 -14.57 -12.32
C SER A 64 4.29 -15.69 -11.60
N THR A 65 2.97 -15.54 -11.51
CA THR A 65 2.09 -16.56 -10.91
C THR A 65 2.08 -17.85 -11.73
N CYS A 66 1.94 -17.74 -13.05
CA CYS A 66 2.00 -18.88 -13.96
C CYS A 66 3.36 -19.60 -13.89
N LYS A 67 4.46 -18.83 -13.90
CA LYS A 67 5.82 -19.38 -13.77
C LYS A 67 6.00 -20.14 -12.47
N THR A 68 5.54 -19.60 -11.35
CA THR A 68 5.63 -20.25 -10.03
C THR A 68 4.81 -21.55 -9.99
N ALA A 69 3.65 -21.58 -10.65
CA ALA A 69 2.79 -22.75 -10.73
C ALA A 69 3.20 -23.76 -11.83
N ASN A 70 4.31 -23.50 -12.55
CA ASN A 70 4.72 -24.25 -13.74
C ASN A 70 3.59 -24.38 -14.79
N LYS A 71 2.82 -23.31 -14.97
CA LYS A 71 1.72 -23.19 -15.94
C LYS A 71 2.09 -22.27 -17.08
N ARG A 72 1.58 -22.54 -18.28
CA ARG A 72 1.77 -21.70 -19.48
C ARG A 72 0.47 -21.58 -20.25
N PHE A 73 -0.06 -20.37 -20.33
CA PHE A 73 -1.23 -20.01 -21.13
C PHE A 73 -0.82 -19.19 -22.35
N SER A 74 -1.65 -19.17 -23.39
CA SER A 74 -1.42 -18.30 -24.54
C SER A 74 -1.60 -16.82 -24.17
N GLU A 75 -1.08 -15.91 -24.99
CA GLU A 75 -1.28 -14.46 -24.80
C GLU A 75 -2.76 -14.07 -24.92
N VAL A 76 -3.45 -14.65 -25.91
CA VAL A 76 -4.89 -14.44 -26.16
C VAL A 76 -5.72 -14.84 -24.94
N ASP A 77 -5.42 -15.99 -24.36
CA ASP A 77 -6.07 -16.49 -23.14
C ASP A 77 -5.80 -15.60 -21.92
N SER A 78 -4.57 -15.07 -21.85
CA SER A 78 -4.12 -14.24 -20.73
C SER A 78 -4.72 -12.84 -20.75
N GLU A 79 -5.09 -12.29 -21.91
CA GLU A 79 -5.62 -10.93 -22.05
C GLU A 79 -6.86 -10.71 -21.16
N ARG A 80 -7.81 -11.64 -21.22
CA ARG A 80 -9.04 -11.55 -20.41
C ARG A 80 -8.76 -11.70 -18.91
N ILE A 81 -7.80 -12.55 -18.56
CA ILE A 81 -7.36 -12.75 -17.18
C ILE A 81 -6.71 -11.48 -16.63
N VAL A 82 -5.81 -10.87 -17.39
CA VAL A 82 -5.15 -9.61 -17.02
C VAL A 82 -6.17 -8.51 -16.80
N ARG A 83 -7.18 -8.39 -17.68
CA ARG A 83 -8.31 -7.48 -17.45
C ARG A 83 -9.03 -7.78 -16.14
N ALA A 84 -9.31 -9.05 -15.82
CA ALA A 84 -9.93 -9.42 -14.55
C ALA A 84 -9.11 -8.95 -13.34
N ILE A 85 -7.78 -9.07 -13.40
CA ILE A 85 -6.85 -8.58 -12.36
C ILE A 85 -6.92 -7.05 -12.25
N VAL A 86 -6.81 -6.32 -13.37
CA VAL A 86 -6.85 -4.84 -13.40
C VAL A 86 -8.15 -4.30 -12.80
N THR A 87 -9.29 -4.94 -13.06
CA THR A 87 -10.58 -4.48 -12.50
C THR A 87 -10.66 -4.50 -10.97
N ARG A 88 -9.69 -5.13 -10.30
CA ARG A 88 -9.58 -5.20 -8.83
C ARG A 88 -8.62 -4.15 -8.24
N ALA A 89 -7.99 -3.31 -9.06
CA ALA A 89 -7.04 -2.27 -8.59
C ALA A 89 -7.65 -1.32 -7.54
N SER A 90 -8.92 -0.95 -7.70
CA SER A 90 -9.63 -0.12 -6.72
C SER A 90 -9.87 -0.85 -5.40
N SER A 91 -10.05 -2.18 -5.41
CA SER A 91 -10.33 -2.97 -4.21
C SER A 91 -9.22 -2.88 -3.17
N ALA A 92 -7.95 -2.84 -3.59
CA ALA A 92 -6.80 -2.65 -2.69
C ALA A 92 -6.95 -1.40 -1.81
N ARG A 93 -7.35 -0.27 -2.42
CA ARG A 93 -7.56 1.00 -1.72
C ARG A 93 -8.84 0.97 -0.88
N THR A 94 -9.93 0.43 -1.44
CA THR A 94 -11.25 0.35 -0.80
C THR A 94 -11.21 -0.44 0.51
N HIS A 95 -10.51 -1.57 0.56
CA HIS A 95 -10.49 -2.36 1.80
C HIS A 95 -9.76 -1.63 2.94
N LEU A 96 -8.60 -1.02 2.66
CA LEU A 96 -7.90 -0.17 3.64
C LEU A 96 -8.77 0.99 4.09
N ARG A 97 -9.44 1.65 3.14
CA ARG A 97 -10.39 2.74 3.42
C ARG A 97 -11.47 2.30 4.40
N ASP A 98 -12.10 1.16 4.19
CA ASP A 98 -13.21 0.71 5.05
C ASP A 98 -12.75 0.40 6.48
N LYS A 99 -11.51 -0.03 6.67
CA LYS A 99 -10.91 -0.17 8.00
C LYS A 99 -10.61 1.18 8.65
N ILE A 100 -9.93 2.06 7.92
CA ILE A 100 -9.50 3.36 8.44
C ILE A 100 -10.68 4.24 8.80
N ARG A 101 -11.69 4.30 7.93
CA ARG A 101 -12.91 5.08 8.15
C ARG A 101 -13.57 4.79 9.50
N LYS A 102 -13.59 3.52 9.92
CA LYS A 102 -14.13 3.10 11.22
C LYS A 102 -13.27 3.57 12.39
N MET A 103 -11.95 3.62 12.22
CA MET A 103 -11.00 3.99 13.28
C MET A 103 -10.85 5.50 13.48
N VAL A 104 -11.15 6.33 12.47
CA VAL A 104 -10.98 7.79 12.53
C VAL A 104 -11.75 8.39 13.71
N CYS A 105 -13.00 7.95 13.90
CA CYS A 105 -13.86 8.42 14.98
C CYS A 105 -13.19 8.21 16.35
N ASP A 106 -12.77 6.98 16.62
CA ASP A 106 -12.20 6.58 17.92
C ASP A 106 -10.83 7.20 18.18
N ILE A 107 -9.97 7.30 17.15
CA ILE A 107 -8.59 7.79 17.31
C ILE A 107 -8.55 9.30 17.48
N TYR A 108 -9.37 10.03 16.71
CA TYR A 108 -9.37 11.49 16.72
C TYR A 108 -10.44 12.07 17.64
N ARG A 109 -11.31 11.23 18.20
CA ARG A 109 -12.36 11.58 19.17
C ARG A 109 -13.48 12.44 18.58
N PHE A 110 -13.84 12.17 17.31
CA PHE A 110 -15.07 12.73 16.75
C PHE A 110 -16.27 12.16 17.50
N ASN A 111 -17.29 12.98 17.73
CA ASN A 111 -18.50 12.55 18.42
C ASN A 111 -19.61 12.22 17.41
N MET A 112 -20.08 10.96 17.43
CA MET A 112 -21.16 10.48 16.56
C MET A 112 -22.53 11.08 16.91
N ASP A 113 -22.78 11.45 18.18
CA ASP A 113 -24.04 12.06 18.63
C ASP A 113 -24.06 13.57 18.33
N ALA A 114 -24.12 13.87 17.04
CA ALA A 114 -24.21 15.22 16.53
C ALA A 114 -25.66 15.77 16.52
N SER A 115 -26.53 15.29 17.41
CA SER A 115 -27.91 15.79 17.56
C SER A 115 -27.92 17.24 18.08
N LYS A 116 -26.97 17.59 18.94
CA LYS A 116 -26.80 18.93 19.52
C LYS A 116 -25.88 19.80 18.67
N LYS A 117 -26.22 21.08 18.53
CA LYS A 117 -25.39 22.08 17.85
C LYS A 117 -23.98 22.16 18.45
N SER A 118 -23.85 22.14 19.78
CA SER A 118 -22.56 22.18 20.46
C SER A 118 -21.64 21.01 20.09
N THR A 119 -22.19 19.81 19.87
CA THR A 119 -21.42 18.65 19.40
C THR A 119 -20.92 18.86 17.97
N LYS A 120 -21.79 19.34 17.07
CA LYS A 120 -21.40 19.67 15.68
C LYS A 120 -20.27 20.70 15.66
N ASP A 121 -20.41 21.78 16.42
CA ASP A 121 -19.41 22.85 16.49
C ASP A 121 -18.07 22.33 17.03
N THR A 122 -18.10 21.40 17.99
CA THR A 122 -16.89 20.74 18.52
C THR A 122 -16.20 19.88 17.47
N ASN A 123 -16.96 19.07 16.73
CA ASN A 123 -16.43 18.26 15.63
C ASN A 123 -15.86 19.13 14.50
N ILE A 124 -16.51 20.24 14.14
CA ILE A 124 -16.01 21.20 13.14
C ILE A 124 -14.67 21.80 13.59
N LYS A 125 -14.57 22.20 14.86
CA LYS A 125 -13.31 22.71 15.43
C LYS A 125 -12.20 21.66 15.36
N LEU A 126 -12.49 20.41 15.73
CA LEU A 126 -11.55 19.31 15.64
C LEU A 126 -11.12 19.03 14.19
N TYR A 127 -12.07 19.00 13.25
CA TYR A 127 -11.77 18.84 11.82
C TYR A 127 -10.81 19.93 11.32
N ASN A 128 -11.08 21.20 11.64
CA ASN A 128 -10.23 22.31 11.26
C ASN A 128 -8.85 22.21 11.91
N TYR A 129 -8.80 21.90 13.21
CA TYR A 129 -7.55 21.70 13.95
C TYR A 129 -6.67 20.62 13.30
N LEU A 130 -7.24 19.47 12.95
CA LEU A 130 -6.51 18.38 12.29
C LEU A 130 -5.91 18.77 10.93
N ARG A 131 -6.51 19.75 10.26
CA ARG A 131 -6.08 20.25 8.95
C ARG A 131 -5.17 21.47 9.02
N GLU A 132 -4.86 21.97 10.20
CA GLU A 132 -3.91 23.07 10.38
C GLU A 132 -2.50 22.67 9.94
N GLY A 133 -1.77 23.64 9.40
CA GLY A 133 -0.36 23.48 9.02
C GLY A 133 -0.13 22.79 7.68
N LYS A 134 1.13 22.80 7.26
CA LYS A 134 1.65 22.05 6.11
C LYS A 134 3.03 21.51 6.48
N PRO A 135 3.19 20.20 6.74
CA PRO A 135 2.19 19.12 6.75
C PRO A 135 1.00 19.33 7.70
N MET A 136 -0.17 18.78 7.36
CA MET A 136 -1.38 18.82 8.21
C MET A 136 -1.16 18.07 9.54
N ARG A 137 -1.77 18.53 10.64
CA ARG A 137 -1.58 17.92 11.98
C ARG A 137 -1.88 16.42 12.04
N PHE A 138 -2.89 15.93 11.32
CA PHE A 138 -3.20 14.49 11.32
C PHE A 138 -2.08 13.62 10.77
N CYS A 139 -1.10 14.18 10.05
CA CYS A 139 0.07 13.47 9.55
C CYS A 139 1.09 13.13 10.64
N TYR A 140 0.88 13.57 11.89
CA TYR A 140 1.84 13.38 12.98
C TYR A 140 1.38 12.30 13.97
N LYS A 141 2.34 11.61 14.58
CA LYS A 141 2.11 10.66 15.67
C LYS A 141 1.46 11.35 16.88
N ASN A 142 2.06 12.47 17.29
CA ASN A 142 1.58 13.31 18.38
C ASN A 142 0.98 14.56 17.74
N TRP A 143 -0.28 14.43 17.30
CA TRP A 143 -1.03 15.48 16.59
C TRP A 143 -1.79 16.42 17.53
N ASP A 144 -2.13 15.94 18.74
CA ASP A 144 -2.80 16.65 19.84
C ASP A 144 -2.05 16.36 21.13
N ASP A 145 -1.70 17.42 21.83
CA ASP A 145 -1.00 17.41 23.12
C ASP A 145 -1.93 17.84 24.27
N GLY A 146 -3.24 17.84 24.04
CA GLY A 146 -4.23 18.29 25.01
C GLY A 146 -4.40 19.81 25.06
N GLY A 147 -4.02 20.52 23.99
CA GLY A 147 -4.11 21.98 23.90
C GLY A 147 -2.90 22.71 24.48
N SER A 148 -1.78 22.02 24.65
CA SER A 148 -0.51 22.68 24.89
C SER A 148 -0.08 23.39 23.59
N ALA A 149 0.74 24.44 23.68
CA ALA A 149 1.22 25.14 22.49
C ALA A 149 2.36 24.37 21.78
N ALA A 150 2.57 23.08 22.09
CA ALA A 150 3.68 22.32 21.55
C ALA A 150 3.45 21.98 20.08
N LEU A 151 4.54 21.98 19.33
CA LEU A 151 4.52 21.60 17.92
C LEU A 151 4.26 20.09 17.79
N PRO A 152 3.49 19.66 16.78
CA PRO A 152 3.24 18.25 16.55
C PRO A 152 4.53 17.51 16.19
N THR A 153 4.67 16.26 16.63
CA THR A 153 5.90 15.46 16.46
C THR A 153 5.64 14.06 15.89
N GLY A 154 6.66 13.47 15.26
CA GLY A 154 6.56 12.18 14.58
C GLY A 154 5.80 12.27 13.26
N LEU A 155 6.29 13.11 12.35
CA LEU A 155 5.71 13.29 11.01
C LEU A 155 5.67 11.95 10.24
N ASN A 156 4.57 11.70 9.55
CA ASN A 156 4.26 10.49 8.79
C ASN A 156 4.10 9.21 9.63
N GLU A 157 3.99 9.34 10.96
CA GLU A 157 3.79 8.23 11.89
C GLU A 157 2.43 8.22 12.65
N PRO A 158 1.30 8.71 12.10
CA PRO A 158 0.05 8.72 12.83
C PRO A 158 -0.42 7.31 13.19
N ALA A 159 -1.04 7.20 14.37
CA ALA A 159 -1.29 5.89 14.98
C ALA A 159 -2.18 4.96 14.15
N ILE A 160 -3.04 5.58 13.35
CA ILE A 160 -3.99 4.90 12.49
C ILE A 160 -3.32 4.15 11.33
N ILE A 161 -2.11 4.54 10.90
CA ILE A 161 -1.38 3.84 9.82
C ILE A 161 -1.11 2.40 10.22
N PHE A 162 -0.48 2.19 11.37
CA PHE A 162 -0.12 0.84 11.78
C PHE A 162 -1.34 0.02 12.23
N ARG A 163 -2.38 0.64 12.82
CA ARG A 163 -3.63 -0.06 13.17
C ARG A 163 -4.41 -0.49 11.93
N GLY A 164 -4.51 0.39 10.92
CA GLY A 164 -5.20 0.09 9.67
C GLY A 164 -4.49 -0.98 8.85
N LEU A 165 -3.17 -0.86 8.70
CA LEU A 165 -2.37 -1.88 8.03
C LEU A 165 -2.46 -3.22 8.76
N GLN A 166 -2.35 -3.23 10.10
CA GLN A 166 -2.50 -4.46 10.87
C GLN A 166 -3.88 -5.10 10.67
N ALA A 167 -4.96 -4.31 10.72
CA ALA A 167 -6.32 -4.82 10.60
C ALA A 167 -6.70 -5.33 9.20
N GLU A 168 -5.95 -4.94 8.16
CA GLU A 168 -6.26 -5.25 6.75
C GLU A 168 -5.23 -6.16 6.06
N LEU A 169 -3.94 -5.87 6.23
CA LEU A 169 -2.86 -6.55 5.49
C LEU A 169 -2.05 -7.49 6.38
N PHE A 170 -2.13 -7.37 7.70
CA PHE A 170 -1.32 -8.14 8.66
C PHE A 170 -2.15 -8.65 9.83
N LYS A 171 -3.40 -9.09 9.58
CA LYS A 171 -4.28 -9.63 10.61
C LYS A 171 -3.94 -11.08 10.90
N ASN A 172 -3.69 -11.88 9.87
CA ASN A 172 -3.42 -13.31 9.95
C ASN A 172 -2.24 -13.72 9.06
N HIS A 173 -1.72 -14.94 9.27
CA HIS A 173 -0.60 -15.49 8.49
C HIS A 173 -0.88 -15.61 6.97
N ALA A 174 -2.15 -15.70 6.58
CA ALA A 174 -2.56 -15.78 5.18
C ALA A 174 -2.74 -14.41 4.50
N ASP A 175 -2.52 -13.30 5.21
CA ASP A 175 -2.72 -11.97 4.64
C ASP A 175 -1.54 -11.53 3.78
N ILE A 176 -1.81 -10.60 2.85
CA ILE A 176 -0.86 -10.14 1.83
C ILE A 176 0.41 -9.58 2.47
N GLY A 177 0.27 -8.83 3.56
CA GLY A 177 1.41 -8.25 4.27
C GLY A 177 2.32 -9.30 4.92
N ILE A 178 1.79 -10.47 5.29
CA ILE A 178 2.60 -11.58 5.85
C ILE A 178 3.24 -12.41 4.75
N GLU A 179 2.47 -12.77 3.72
CA GLU A 179 2.99 -13.51 2.57
C GLU A 179 4.15 -12.73 1.89
N PHE A 180 3.98 -11.43 1.71
CA PHE A 180 4.95 -10.56 1.04
C PHE A 180 5.71 -9.65 2.02
N HIS A 181 5.96 -10.12 3.26
CA HIS A 181 6.56 -9.30 4.32
C HIS A 181 7.89 -8.61 3.93
N ALA A 182 8.73 -9.27 3.12
CA ALA A 182 9.98 -8.69 2.62
C ALA A 182 9.75 -7.44 1.75
N GLU A 183 8.60 -7.35 1.07
CA GLU A 183 8.22 -6.20 0.24
C GLU A 183 7.74 -5.00 1.09
N PHE A 184 7.41 -5.26 2.35
CA PHE A 184 6.92 -4.26 3.31
C PHE A 184 7.94 -3.87 4.39
N ASN A 185 9.18 -4.38 4.32
CA ASN A 185 10.23 -4.06 5.28
C ASN A 185 11.48 -3.51 4.58
N PRO A 186 11.81 -2.21 4.72
CA PRO A 186 11.12 -1.18 5.49
C PRO A 186 9.76 -0.76 4.88
N LEU A 187 8.80 -0.34 5.71
CA LEU A 187 7.43 0.03 5.28
C LEU A 187 7.45 1.01 4.09
N PRO A 188 6.88 0.71 2.92
CA PRO A 188 7.08 1.52 1.72
C PRO A 188 6.56 2.96 1.85
N LEU A 189 7.30 3.95 1.31
CA LEU A 189 6.83 5.34 1.26
C LEU A 189 5.47 5.47 0.54
N PRO A 190 5.21 4.77 -0.59
CA PRO A 190 3.90 4.79 -1.23
C PRO A 190 2.79 4.23 -0.36
N THR A 191 3.08 3.26 0.52
CA THR A 191 2.12 2.75 1.51
C THR A 191 1.77 3.82 2.53
N ILE A 192 2.78 4.51 3.08
CA ILE A 192 2.57 5.60 4.06
C ILE A 192 1.71 6.71 3.44
N ALA A 193 2.06 7.18 2.24
CA ALA A 193 1.30 8.21 1.52
C ALA A 193 -0.15 7.77 1.23
N LEU A 194 -0.37 6.51 0.85
CA LEU A 194 -1.71 5.98 0.62
C LEU A 194 -2.53 5.98 1.91
N MET A 195 -1.93 5.58 3.04
CA MET A 195 -2.61 5.60 4.33
C MET A 195 -2.94 7.01 4.81
N LEU A 196 -2.06 8.00 4.58
CA LEU A 196 -2.34 9.41 4.85
C LEU A 196 -3.48 9.95 3.99
N THR A 197 -3.53 9.56 2.72
CA THR A 197 -4.63 9.93 1.80
C THR A 197 -5.97 9.36 2.26
N ILE A 198 -5.98 8.10 2.68
CA ILE A 198 -7.18 7.42 3.19
C ILE A 198 -7.61 8.02 4.55
N LEU A 199 -6.65 8.39 5.39
CA LEU A 199 -6.91 9.11 6.64
C LEU A 199 -7.54 10.48 6.37
N GLU A 200 -6.99 11.24 5.43
CA GLU A 200 -7.55 12.53 5.02
C GLU A 200 -8.98 12.37 4.53
N TYR A 201 -9.27 11.36 3.69
CA TYR A 201 -10.62 11.01 3.29
C TYR A 201 -11.54 10.79 4.49
N GLY A 202 -11.08 9.99 5.47
CA GLY A 202 -11.87 9.68 6.66
C GLY A 202 -12.13 10.89 7.55
N ILE A 203 -11.17 11.81 7.66
CA ILE A 203 -11.34 13.10 8.36
C ILE A 203 -12.31 14.00 7.61
N GLU A 204 -12.26 14.03 6.27
CA GLU A 204 -13.18 14.84 5.47
C GLU A 204 -14.64 14.43 5.57
N SER A 205 -14.93 13.16 5.89
CA SER A 205 -16.28 12.74 6.25
C SER A 205 -16.87 13.49 7.45
N TRP A 206 -16.07 14.26 8.19
CA TRP A 206 -16.49 15.05 9.35
C TRP A 206 -16.47 16.57 9.14
N ARG A 207 -16.25 17.04 7.91
CA ARG A 207 -16.12 18.47 7.57
C ARG A 207 -17.23 19.34 8.16
N ASP A 208 -18.47 18.87 8.11
CA ASP A 208 -19.66 19.62 8.53
C ASP A 208 -20.05 19.36 9.99
N GLY A 209 -19.18 18.69 10.77
CA GLY A 209 -19.41 18.34 12.17
C GLY A 209 -20.33 17.14 12.37
N VAL A 210 -20.89 16.59 11.29
CA VAL A 210 -21.68 15.36 11.27
C VAL A 210 -20.99 14.37 10.35
N TYR A 211 -20.98 13.10 10.72
CA TYR A 211 -20.43 12.05 9.89
C TYR A 211 -21.22 11.89 8.58
N ASN A 212 -20.59 12.21 7.47
CA ASN A 212 -21.13 12.01 6.14
C ASN A 212 -20.84 10.59 5.64
N ALA A 213 -21.88 9.75 5.64
CA ALA A 213 -21.75 8.37 5.23
C ALA A 213 -21.52 8.18 3.72
N ASP A 214 -21.98 9.14 2.93
CA ASP A 214 -21.98 9.12 1.46
C ASP A 214 -20.74 9.80 0.85
N HIS A 215 -19.82 10.29 1.69
CA HIS A 215 -18.57 10.88 1.21
C HIS A 215 -17.80 9.87 0.36
N ALA A 216 -17.57 10.22 -0.90
CA ALA A 216 -17.06 9.29 -1.90
C ALA A 216 -15.53 9.31 -1.97
N PHE A 217 -14.91 8.14 -1.81
CA PHE A 217 -13.49 7.96 -2.09
C PHE A 217 -13.30 7.59 -3.57
N THR A 218 -13.05 8.60 -4.40
CA THR A 218 -12.85 8.41 -5.85
C THR A 218 -11.45 8.82 -6.28
N GLU A 219 -10.96 8.17 -7.33
CA GLU A 219 -9.65 8.48 -7.92
C GLU A 219 -9.54 9.94 -8.35
N LYS A 220 -10.61 10.48 -8.97
CA LYS A 220 -10.69 11.88 -9.39
C LYS A 220 -10.44 12.87 -8.25
N LEU A 221 -10.87 12.55 -7.04
CA LEU A 221 -10.75 13.45 -5.87
C LEU A 221 -9.45 13.23 -5.09
N TYR A 222 -8.95 11.99 -5.01
CA TYR A 222 -7.87 11.63 -4.10
C TYR A 222 -6.53 11.35 -4.78
N HIS A 223 -6.46 11.28 -6.11
CA HIS A 223 -5.18 11.12 -6.82
C HIS A 223 -4.23 12.29 -6.51
N SER A 224 -4.68 13.54 -6.66
CA SER A 224 -3.82 14.71 -6.40
C SER A 224 -3.33 14.77 -4.96
N ARG A 225 -4.22 14.47 -4.00
CA ARG A 225 -3.88 14.41 -2.58
C ARG A 225 -2.87 13.32 -2.27
N TYR A 226 -3.02 12.16 -2.91
CA TYR A 226 -2.02 11.11 -2.83
C TYR A 226 -0.67 11.57 -3.37
N THR A 227 -0.63 12.26 -4.51
CA THR A 227 0.61 12.83 -5.05
C THR A 227 1.25 13.84 -4.08
N GLU A 228 0.45 14.69 -3.43
CA GLU A 228 0.94 15.64 -2.42
C GLU A 228 1.51 14.93 -1.19
N HIS A 229 0.79 13.94 -0.63
CA HIS A 229 1.29 13.13 0.49
C HIS A 229 2.55 12.35 0.10
N LEU A 230 2.61 11.80 -1.12
CA LEU A 230 3.78 11.09 -1.60
C LEU A 230 4.98 12.02 -1.71
N LYS A 231 4.79 13.25 -2.21
CA LYS A 231 5.84 14.27 -2.23
C LYS A 231 6.33 14.58 -0.82
N GLN A 232 5.42 14.87 0.12
CA GLN A 232 5.75 15.12 1.53
C GLN A 232 6.54 13.96 2.17
N VAL A 233 6.11 12.72 1.94
CA VAL A 233 6.76 11.53 2.50
C VAL A 233 8.15 11.32 1.88
N ASN A 234 8.33 11.61 0.59
CA ASN A 234 9.65 11.55 -0.05
C ASN A 234 10.59 12.64 0.47
N GLU A 235 10.11 13.88 0.61
CA GLU A 235 10.88 14.98 1.20
C GLU A 235 11.31 14.65 2.64
N TRP A 236 10.39 14.13 3.45
CA TRP A 236 10.69 13.64 4.80
C TRP A 236 11.76 12.55 4.80
N ALA A 237 11.69 11.59 3.87
CA ALA A 237 12.68 10.53 3.76
C ALA A 237 14.06 11.04 3.34
N ALA A 238 14.11 12.07 2.49
CA ALA A 238 15.34 12.70 2.02
C ALA A 238 16.07 13.52 3.10
N LEU A 239 15.36 13.97 4.15
CA LEU A 239 15.99 14.70 5.27
C LEU A 239 17.10 13.88 5.96
N ASN A 240 16.87 12.58 6.12
CA ASN A 240 17.85 11.63 6.63
C ASN A 240 17.42 10.20 6.25
N GLU A 241 17.98 9.68 5.17
CA GLU A 241 17.58 8.39 4.60
C GLU A 241 17.81 7.24 5.58
N GLU A 242 18.95 7.20 6.26
CA GLU A 242 19.30 6.12 7.19
C GLU A 242 18.33 6.07 8.38
N VAL A 243 18.04 7.23 8.98
CA VAL A 243 17.08 7.34 10.08
C VAL A 243 15.67 7.00 9.59
N CYS A 244 15.28 7.46 8.40
CA CYS A 244 13.98 7.14 7.81
C CYS A 244 13.81 5.62 7.61
N ILE A 245 14.83 4.92 7.09
CA ILE A 245 14.82 3.45 6.95
C ILE A 245 14.62 2.78 8.32
N LYS A 246 15.30 3.25 9.36
CA LYS A 246 15.15 2.72 10.73
C LYS A 246 13.74 2.96 11.28
N ILE A 247 13.18 4.15 11.10
CA ILE A 247 11.80 4.49 11.51
C ILE A 247 10.81 3.56 10.80
N ARG A 248 10.89 3.47 9.47
CA ARG A 248 9.99 2.62 8.66
C ARG A 248 10.10 1.14 8.99
N SER A 249 11.30 0.66 9.32
CA SER A 249 11.51 -0.70 9.81
C SER A 249 10.86 -0.91 11.19
N SER A 250 10.94 0.10 12.07
CA SER A 250 10.28 0.07 13.37
C SER A 250 8.74 0.10 13.26
N MET A 251 8.20 0.89 12.32
CA MET A 251 6.77 0.90 12.00
C MET A 251 6.30 -0.48 11.54
N PHE A 252 7.04 -1.12 10.64
CA PHE A 252 6.75 -2.48 10.19
C PHE A 252 6.76 -3.48 11.36
N LYS A 253 7.79 -3.48 12.20
CA LYS A 253 7.86 -4.32 13.40
C LYS A 253 6.69 -4.05 14.36
N ARG A 254 6.26 -2.80 14.50
CA ARG A 254 5.11 -2.42 15.33
C ARG A 254 3.80 -3.01 14.80
N ILE A 255 3.60 -3.03 13.48
CA ILE A 255 2.43 -3.65 12.84
C ILE A 255 2.35 -5.13 13.22
N LEU A 256 3.47 -5.86 13.12
CA LEU A 256 3.52 -7.28 13.48
C LEU A 256 3.24 -7.52 14.97
N ARG A 257 3.82 -6.69 15.86
CA ARG A 257 3.57 -6.79 17.31
C ARG A 257 2.11 -6.56 17.67
N LEU A 258 1.41 -5.63 17.00
CA LEU A 258 -0.01 -5.39 17.24
C LEU A 258 -0.89 -6.61 16.91
N GLY A 259 -0.46 -7.43 15.95
CA GLY A 259 -1.13 -8.69 15.60
C GLY A 259 -0.60 -9.91 16.34
N ASN A 260 0.35 -9.76 17.27
CA ASN A 260 1.11 -10.87 17.89
C ASN A 260 1.73 -11.84 16.85
N ILE A 261 2.14 -11.30 15.69
CA ILE A 261 2.68 -12.12 14.60
C ILE A 261 4.19 -12.25 14.76
N GLN A 262 4.65 -13.50 14.83
CA GLN A 262 6.05 -13.84 14.63
C GLN A 262 6.25 -14.28 13.18
N LEU A 263 7.16 -13.63 12.47
CA LEU A 263 7.58 -14.09 11.16
C LEU A 263 8.53 -15.26 11.36
N ASN A 264 8.10 -16.45 10.94
CA ASN A 264 9.01 -17.57 10.75
C ASN A 264 9.94 -17.21 9.59
N THR A 265 11.00 -16.48 9.89
CA THR A 265 12.16 -16.36 9.00
C THR A 265 12.88 -17.69 9.06
N GLY A 266 12.28 -18.74 8.48
CA GLY A 266 13.02 -19.93 8.11
C GLY A 266 14.18 -19.44 7.26
N ASN A 267 15.41 -19.68 7.72
CA ASN A 267 16.69 -19.26 7.16
C ASN A 267 16.66 -18.96 5.65
N ILE A 268 16.26 -17.75 5.29
CA ILE A 268 16.73 -17.10 4.08
C ILE A 268 17.68 -16.03 4.61
N VAL A 269 18.90 -16.48 4.89
CA VAL A 269 20.05 -15.59 4.91
C VAL A 269 20.09 -15.01 3.50
N GLY A 270 19.45 -13.85 3.31
CA GLY A 270 19.85 -12.98 2.23
C GLY A 270 21.35 -12.80 2.43
N VAL A 271 22.16 -13.25 1.48
CA VAL A 271 23.62 -13.08 1.52
C VAL A 271 23.85 -11.58 1.46
N ALA A 272 23.76 -10.91 2.60
CA ALA A 272 24.27 -9.59 2.78
C ALA A 272 25.77 -9.73 2.54
N LEU A 273 26.29 -8.99 1.55
CA LEU A 273 27.73 -8.85 1.37
C LEU A 273 28.35 -8.59 2.75
N SER A 274 29.35 -9.37 3.13
CA SER A 274 30.08 -9.11 4.37
C SER A 274 30.69 -7.70 4.30
N ASN A 275 31.02 -7.11 5.45
CA ASN A 275 31.64 -5.77 5.44
C ASN A 275 32.95 -5.80 4.63
N GLU A 276 33.70 -6.90 4.69
CA GLU A 276 34.89 -7.12 3.89
C GLU A 276 34.57 -7.20 2.40
N ALA A 277 33.46 -7.83 2.01
CA ALA A 277 33.02 -7.88 0.62
C ALA A 277 32.56 -6.51 0.11
N ARG A 278 31.93 -5.70 0.96
CA ARG A 278 31.57 -4.30 0.64
C ARG A 278 32.81 -3.43 0.50
N ASP A 279 33.78 -3.55 1.39
CA ASP A 279 34.98 -2.74 1.38
C ASP A 279 35.88 -3.10 0.18
N ARG A 280 35.97 -4.38 -0.18
CA ARG A 280 36.59 -4.81 -1.45
C ARG A 280 35.90 -4.22 -2.66
N ALA A 281 34.57 -4.32 -2.74
CA ALA A 281 33.81 -3.75 -3.86
C ALA A 281 33.94 -2.22 -3.95
N ARG A 282 34.04 -1.53 -2.80
CA ARG A 282 34.26 -0.07 -2.75
C ARG A 282 35.67 0.31 -3.21
N ALA A 283 36.68 -0.45 -2.79
CA ALA A 283 38.07 -0.26 -3.23
C ALA A 283 38.22 -0.54 -4.74
N GLU A 284 37.58 -1.59 -5.24
CA GLU A 284 37.58 -1.95 -6.66
C GLU A 284 36.91 -0.84 -7.49
N MET A 285 35.73 -0.36 -7.10
CA MET A 285 35.04 0.73 -7.80
C MET A 285 35.79 2.05 -7.76
N ALA A 286 36.56 2.34 -6.71
CA ALA A 286 37.38 3.55 -6.63
C ALA A 286 38.55 3.55 -7.63
N THR A 287 38.96 2.39 -8.14
CA THR A 287 40.04 2.24 -9.13
C THR A 287 39.57 2.18 -10.58
N ARG A 288 38.25 2.17 -10.82
CA ARG A 288 37.69 2.09 -12.18
C ARG A 288 37.35 3.50 -12.69
N THR A 289 37.84 3.84 -13.86
CA THR A 289 37.54 5.10 -14.57
C THR A 289 36.16 5.11 -15.24
N GLY A 290 35.39 4.02 -15.13
CA GLY A 290 34.05 3.90 -15.70
C GLY A 290 34.03 3.45 -17.17
N GLU A 291 35.19 3.23 -17.79
CA GLU A 291 35.27 2.56 -19.08
C GLU A 291 35.28 1.05 -18.84
N THR A 292 34.27 0.35 -19.36
CA THR A 292 34.31 -1.10 -19.49
C THR A 292 35.24 -1.42 -20.65
N ASP A 293 36.31 -2.19 -20.40
CA ASP A 293 37.11 -2.80 -21.45
C ASP A 293 36.21 -3.71 -22.29
N SER A 294 35.64 -3.15 -23.35
CA SER A 294 35.19 -3.91 -24.50
C SER A 294 36.15 -3.64 -25.63
N GLU A 295 36.56 -4.73 -26.30
CA GLU A 295 37.30 -4.81 -27.55
C GLU A 295 38.81 -5.06 -27.43
N ASN A 296 39.17 -6.32 -27.13
CA ASN A 296 40.05 -7.12 -28.00
C ASN A 296 40.15 -8.57 -27.47
N GLU A 297 39.22 -9.41 -27.89
CA GLU A 297 39.51 -10.84 -28.05
C GLU A 297 39.16 -11.19 -29.50
N GLY A 298 40.22 -11.35 -30.31
CA GLY A 298 40.15 -11.98 -31.63
C GLY A 298 40.22 -13.50 -31.51
#